data_AF-A0A099J588-F1
#
_entry.id   AF-A0A099J588-F1
#
_cell.length_a   1.000
_cell.length_b   1.000
_cell.length_c   1.000
_cell.angle_alpha   90.00
_cell.angle_beta   90.00
_cell.angle_gamma   90.00
#
_symmetry.space_group_name_H-M   'P 1'
#
loop_
_entity.id
_entity.type
_entity.pdbx_description
1 polymer ?
#
loop_
_entity_poly.entity_id
_entity_poly.type
_entity_poly.pdbx_seq_one_letter_code
_entity_poly.pdbx_strand_id
1 'polypeptide(L)' 'HALAGLAVVQVPEKSGALRIVTPRFVRAMHSAGVEVHVWTVNELAAMERLLAWGVDGLITDRTDLATALISRRT' A
#
# COMPACT_ATOMS: atom_id res chain seq x y z
N HIS A 1 0.30 22.29 5.78
CA HIS A 1 0.93 21.04 6.30
C HIS A 1 1.55 20.26 5.14
N ALA A 2 2.51 19.37 5.41
CA ALA A 2 3.33 18.68 4.41
C ALA A 2 2.55 17.84 3.37
N LEU A 3 1.27 17.53 3.62
CA LEU A 3 0.41 16.74 2.75
C LEU A 3 -0.61 17.57 1.95
N ALA A 4 -0.63 18.90 2.15
CA ALA A 4 -1.63 19.75 1.51
C ALA A 4 -1.51 19.71 -0.02
N GLY A 5 -2.61 19.37 -0.70
CA GLY A 5 -2.67 19.28 -2.16
C GLY A 5 -2.17 17.96 -2.76
N LEU A 6 -1.74 16.99 -1.94
CA LEU A 6 -1.40 15.65 -2.41
C LEU A 6 -2.65 14.77 -2.44
N ALA A 7 -2.85 14.04 -3.54
CA ALA A 7 -3.90 13.03 -3.64
C ALA A 7 -3.40 11.64 -3.20
N VAL A 8 -2.10 11.36 -3.38
CA VAL A 8 -1.50 10.05 -3.15
C VAL A 8 -0.05 10.17 -2.69
N VAL A 9 0.39 9.22 -1.86
CA VAL A 9 1.80 8.95 -1.59
C VAL A 9 2.17 7.55 -2.08
N GLN A 10 3.35 7.44 -2.70
CA GLN A 10 3.91 6.18 -3.15
C GLN A 10 5.20 5.88 -2.38
N VAL A 11 5.21 4.82 -1.58
CA VAL A 11 6.31 4.50 -0.66
C VAL A 11 6.65 3.01 -0.67
N PRO A 12 7.88 2.62 -0.31
CA PRO A 12 8.16 1.22 -0.10
C PRO A 12 7.59 0.74 1.25
N GLU A 13 7.32 -0.57 1.39
CA GLU A 13 6.88 -1.10 2.71
C GLU A 13 7.94 -0.79 3.79
N LYS A 14 9.22 -0.93 3.41
CA LYS A 14 10.39 -0.71 4.28
C LYS A 14 11.49 0.02 3.52
N SER A 15 12.28 0.80 4.26
CA SER A 15 13.55 1.37 3.79
C SER A 15 14.64 1.01 4.80
N GLY A 16 15.56 0.13 4.40
CA GLY A 16 16.52 -0.48 5.32
C GLY A 16 15.81 -1.18 6.49
N ALA A 17 16.22 -0.86 7.72
CA ALA A 17 15.59 -1.39 8.94
C ALA A 17 14.24 -0.74 9.28
N LEU A 18 13.90 0.40 8.67
CA LEU A 18 12.69 1.14 8.99
C LEU A 18 11.49 0.57 8.22
N ARG A 19 10.43 0.20 8.95
CA ARG A 19 9.13 -0.05 8.34
C ARG A 19 8.36 1.27 8.20
N ILE A 20 8.08 1.64 6.95
CA ILE A 20 7.33 2.86 6.61
C ILE A 20 5.84 2.58 6.69
N VAL A 21 5.38 1.54 5.99
CA VAL A 21 3.96 1.22 5.91
C VAL A 21 3.55 0.41 7.13
N THR A 22 2.59 0.94 7.87
CA THR A 22 1.94 0.31 9.02
C THR A 22 0.45 0.66 9.00
N PRO A 23 -0.42 -0.07 9.73
CA PRO A 23 -1.83 0.30 9.82
C PRO A 23 -2.05 1.73 10.33
N ARG A 24 -1.18 2.20 11.25
CA ARG A 24 -1.25 3.58 11.77
C ARG A 24 -0.88 4.61 10.70
N PHE A 25 0.13 4.31 9.89
CA PHE A 25 0.53 5.17 8.77
C PHE A 25 -0.61 5.32 7.76
N VAL A 26 -1.21 4.20 7.34
CA VAL A 26 -2.33 4.20 6.38
C VAL A 26 -3.49 5.05 6.92
N ARG A 27 -3.93 4.81 8.16
CA ARG A 27 -4.98 5.63 8.78
C ARG A 27 -4.65 7.12 8.84
N ALA A 28 -3.39 7.48 9.08
CA ALA A 28 -2.97 8.87 9.12
C ALA A 28 -3.05 9.53 7.72
N MET A 29 -2.63 8.83 6.66
CA MET A 29 -2.76 9.33 5.29
C MET A 29 -4.22 9.48 4.88
N HIS A 30 -5.05 8.46 5.16
CA HIS A 30 -6.49 8.52 4.91
C HIS A 30 -7.17 9.66 5.67
N SER A 31 -6.79 9.92 6.93
CA SER A 31 -7.32 11.06 7.69
C SER A 31 -6.96 12.43 7.10
N ALA A 32 -5.90 12.48 6.28
CA ALA A 32 -5.50 13.66 5.53
C ALA A 32 -6.13 13.70 4.12
N GLY A 33 -6.96 12.73 3.74
CA GLY A 33 -7.55 12.61 2.40
C GLY A 33 -6.57 12.12 1.32
N VAL A 34 -5.51 11.42 1.73
CA VAL A 34 -4.41 10.99 0.86
C VAL A 34 -4.41 9.47 0.73
N GLU A 35 -4.39 8.96 -0.50
CA GLU A 35 -4.22 7.54 -0.80
C GLU A 35 -2.79 7.05 -0.54
N VAL A 36 -2.66 5.76 -0.24
CA VAL A 36 -1.37 5.09 -0.03
C VAL A 36 -1.17 4.01 -1.08
N HIS A 37 -0.14 4.15 -1.92
CA HIS A 37 0.31 3.09 -2.82
C HIS A 37 1.68 2.57 -2.39
N VAL A 38 1.89 1.25 -2.53
CA VAL A 38 3.12 0.58 -2.06
C VAL A 38 3.85 -0.12 -3.21
N TRP A 39 5.15 0.13 -3.32
CA TRP A 39 6.05 -0.47 -4.31
C TRP A 39 7.27 -1.16 -3.67
N THR A 40 7.96 -2.10 -4.30
CA THR A 40 7.42 -3.09 -5.24
C THR A 40 7.04 -4.32 -4.42
N VAL A 41 5.80 -4.79 -4.53
CA VAL A 41 5.27 -5.87 -3.69
C VAL A 41 5.09 -7.13 -4.55
N ASN A 42 6.03 -8.08 -4.46
CA ASN A 42 6.03 -9.26 -5.32
C ASN A 42 5.53 -10.55 -4.63
N GLU A 43 5.31 -10.51 -3.32
CA GLU A 43 4.88 -11.68 -2.53
C GLU A 43 3.38 -11.62 -2.19
N LEU A 44 2.66 -12.72 -2.47
CA LEU A 44 1.20 -12.81 -2.23
C LEU A 44 0.82 -12.48 -0.78
N ALA A 45 1.53 -13.05 0.20
CA ALA A 45 1.27 -12.79 1.61
C ALA A 45 1.47 -11.30 1.99
N ALA A 46 2.41 -10.62 1.34
CA ALA A 46 2.61 -9.19 1.55
C ALA A 46 1.47 -8.37 0.93
N MET A 47 1.03 -8.73 -0.30
CA MET A 47 -0.13 -8.11 -0.95
C MET A 47 -1.38 -8.24 -0.05
N GLU A 48 -1.69 -9.45 0.41
CA GLU A 48 -2.83 -9.72 1.28
C GLU A 48 -2.80 -8.88 2.56
N ARG A 49 -1.64 -8.84 3.23
CA ARG A 49 -1.46 -8.07 4.45
C ARG A 49 -1.60 -6.56 4.22
N LEU A 50 -1.00 -6.03 3.15
CA LEU A 50 -1.04 -4.60 2.86
C LEU A 50 -2.46 -4.14 2.48
N LEU A 51 -3.16 -4.93 1.66
CA LEU A 51 -4.57 -4.69 1.36
C LEU A 51 -5.45 -4.79 2.61
N ALA A 52 -5.17 -5.76 3.50
CA ALA A 52 -5.87 -5.85 4.79
C ALA A 52 -5.59 -4.65 5.72
N TRP A 53 -4.48 -3.95 5.55
CA TRP A 53 -4.18 -2.70 6.26
C TRP A 53 -4.85 -1.46 5.64
N GLY A 54 -5.51 -1.61 4.50
CA GLY A 54 -6.18 -0.52 3.78
C GLY A 54 -5.30 0.22 2.79
N VAL A 55 -4.19 -0.36 2.32
CA VAL A 55 -3.43 0.22 1.20
C VAL A 55 -4.31 0.25 -0.05
N ASP A 56 -4.31 1.39 -0.74
CA ASP A 56 -5.21 1.67 -1.87
C ASP A 56 -4.63 1.15 -3.19
N GLY A 57 -3.30 1.05 -3.30
CA GLY A 57 -2.62 0.60 -4.52
C GLY A 57 -1.38 -0.23 -4.25
N LEU A 58 -1.17 -1.26 -5.08
CA LEU A 58 0.06 -2.05 -5.09
C LEU A 58 0.74 -1.91 -6.45
N ILE A 59 2.04 -1.63 -6.43
CA ILE A 59 2.91 -1.73 -7.60
C ILE A 59 3.66 -3.04 -7.48
N THR A 60 3.57 -3.89 -8.51
CA THR A 60 4.11 -5.26 -8.50
C THR A 60 4.60 -5.68 -9.87
N ASP A 61 5.64 -6.50 -9.89
CA ASP A 61 6.06 -7.23 -11.09
C ASP A 61 5.27 -8.54 -11.28
N ARG A 62 4.50 -8.95 -10.26
CA ARG A 62 3.70 -10.17 -10.21
C ARG A 62 2.20 -9.88 -10.38
N THR A 63 1.87 -9.33 -11.53
CA THR A 63 0.48 -9.01 -11.91
C THR A 63 -0.42 -10.24 -11.95
N ASP A 64 0.14 -11.43 -12.20
CA ASP A 64 -0.54 -12.72 -12.13
C ASP A 64 -1.07 -13.01 -10.72
N LEU A 65 -0.25 -12.77 -9.69
CA LEU A 65 -0.65 -12.94 -8.30
C LEU A 65 -1.65 -11.88 -7.85
N ALA A 66 -1.41 -10.61 -8.21
CA ALA A 66 -2.29 -9.51 -7.84
C ALA A 66 -3.69 -9.67 -8.45
N THR A 67 -3.77 -10.02 -9.75
CA THR A 67 -5.05 -10.25 -10.43
C THR A 67 -5.80 -11.41 -9.78
N ALA A 68 -5.14 -12.56 -9.58
CA ALA A 68 -5.76 -13.71 -8.93
C ALA A 68 -6.26 -13.39 -7.51
N LEU A 69 -5.51 -12.57 -6.76
CA LEU A 69 -5.92 -12.13 -5.41
C LEU A 69 -7.16 -11.24 -5.45
N ILE A 70 -7.19 -10.21 -6.31
CA ILE A 70 -8.32 -9.27 -6.40
C ILE A 70 -9.57 -9.99 -6.89
N SER A 71 -9.46 -10.85 -7.90
CA SER A 71 -10.59 -11.64 -8.41
C SER A 71 -11.24 -12.55 -7.36
N ARG A 72 -10.53 -12.94 -6.29
CA ARG A 72 -11.08 -13.74 -5.19
C ARG A 72 -11.79 -12.90 -4.12
N ARG A 73 -11.58 -11.59 -4.11
CA ARG A 73 -12.12 -10.66 -3.11
C ARG A 73 -13.38 -9.94 -3.59
N THR A 74 -13.73 -10.09 -4.87
CA THR A 74 -14.87 -9.44 -5.55
C THR A 74 -15.89 -10.51 -5.91
#